data_AF-A0A1I4P3Q8-F1
#
_entry.id   AF-A0A1I4P3Q8-F1
#
_cell.length_a   1.000
_cell.length_b   1.000
_cell.length_c   1.000
_cell.angle_alpha   90.00
_cell.angle_beta   90.00
_cell.angle_gamma   90.00
#
_symmetry.space_group_name_H-M   'P 1'
#
loop_
_entity.id
_entity.type
_entity.pdbx_description
1 polymer ?
#
loop_
_entity_poly.entity_id
_entity_poly.type
_entity_poly.pdbx_seq_one_letter_code
_entity_poly.pdbx_strand_id
1 'polypeptide(L)'
;MKRSGWLRTLLFIGGAGLLVLVVELFGSPIRQAAFAQVDMEERFDTFLQKNDFTEEDISEYHGEDGSIQMNITDDLHLKQTTERMLLDRENTPLRTQFSGPADLQWLEEYVALLKYSMESPEETGFAFEDIVRDIIEQENPVSEYYFVGDIRILVQHYQNSNHENGIIDVAVQHRLLDDRFYFGGVTELEEAGMEKRLQPHPRFLEITGNNGTVSEKVDQLIRRGNIRMNGYIEYGDREDLSYYNHLDKTLQSLLPRTERALKVVEDKTLKKDLKEVQKLMQGLKGEAAAMENYAQNESILRLAEIFRDLNYYVRGEITSERSNTTHFAEKVKENLNNGEWNR
;
A
#
# COMPACT_ATOMS: atom_id res chain seq x y z
N MET A 1 -0.14 64.70 28.50
CA MET A 1 -1.34 64.03 29.05
C MET A 1 -0.98 62.59 29.42
N LYS A 2 -1.32 62.20 30.66
CA LYS A 2 -1.38 60.89 31.35
C LYS A 2 -1.18 59.64 30.46
N ARG A 3 -0.25 58.68 30.67
CA ARG A 3 0.04 57.72 31.79
C ARG A 3 -1.15 56.93 32.34
N SER A 4 -1.23 55.62 32.03
CA SER A 4 -1.49 54.46 32.93
C SER A 4 -1.83 53.21 32.08
N GLY A 5 -1.41 51.98 32.38
CA GLY A 5 -0.78 51.50 33.59
C GLY A 5 -0.61 49.96 33.65
N TRP A 6 0.43 49.57 34.39
CA TRP A 6 0.50 48.48 35.36
C TRP A 6 0.65 47.01 34.93
N LEU A 7 1.89 46.54 35.08
CA LEU A 7 2.28 45.26 35.70
C LEU A 7 1.41 44.88 36.91
N ARG A 8 1.16 43.59 37.09
CA ARG A 8 1.30 42.91 38.39
C ARG A 8 1.90 41.51 38.23
N THR A 9 2.74 41.20 39.21
CA THR A 9 3.70 40.11 39.31
C THR A 9 3.24 39.08 40.36
N LEU A 10 3.55 37.80 40.10
CA LEU A 10 3.81 36.61 40.95
C LEU A 10 3.34 36.51 42.43
N LEU A 11 2.90 35.28 42.80
CA LEU A 11 3.34 34.46 43.98
C LEU A 11 2.55 33.12 43.97
N PHE A 12 3.11 31.93 43.68
CA PHE A 12 4.02 31.00 44.41
C PHE A 12 3.40 30.18 45.58
N ILE A 13 3.43 28.84 45.39
CA ILE A 13 3.48 27.69 46.33
C ILE A 13 2.27 27.34 47.22
N GLY A 14 1.85 26.07 47.12
CA GLY A 14 1.39 25.29 48.28
C GLY A 14 0.41 24.17 47.93
N GLY A 15 0.91 22.96 47.64
CA GLY A 15 0.03 21.81 47.46
C GLY A 15 0.64 20.51 46.92
N ALA A 16 1.88 20.18 47.29
CA ALA A 16 2.32 18.79 47.21
C ALA A 16 1.65 18.03 48.36
N GLY A 17 0.66 17.19 48.04
CA GLY A 17 -0.08 16.44 49.04
C GLY A 17 -1.07 15.46 48.41
N LEU A 18 -0.56 14.27 48.08
CA LEU A 18 -1.28 12.99 48.23
C LEU A 18 -2.38 12.66 47.21
N LEU A 19 -2.00 12.05 46.07
CA LEU A 19 -2.75 10.93 45.48
C LEU A 19 -1.91 10.23 44.38
N VAL A 20 -1.00 9.37 44.83
CA VAL A 20 -0.55 8.20 44.07
C VAL A 20 -1.39 7.02 44.59
N LEU A 21 -1.70 6.07 43.71
CA LEU A 21 -2.59 4.90 43.83
C LEU A 21 -4.09 5.13 43.55
N VAL A 22 -4.46 5.08 42.26
CA VAL A 22 -5.07 3.87 41.66
C VAL A 22 -4.53 3.76 40.23
N VAL A 23 -3.47 2.96 40.07
CA VAL A 23 -3.12 2.35 38.78
C VAL A 23 -3.82 1.00 38.77
N GLU A 24 -4.30 0.60 37.59
CA GLU A 24 -5.02 -0.62 37.26
C GLU A 24 -6.55 -0.53 37.29
N LEU A 25 -7.11 -0.97 36.15
CA LEU A 25 -8.52 -1.11 35.77
C LEU A 25 -9.09 0.09 35.01
N PHE A 26 -9.44 -0.19 33.75
CA PHE A 26 -10.05 0.65 32.71
C PHE A 26 -9.06 1.40 31.80
N GLY A 27 -8.81 0.78 30.63
CA GLY A 27 -8.12 1.37 29.49
C GLY A 27 -8.71 2.74 29.18
N SER A 28 -7.83 3.73 29.14
CA SER A 28 -8.23 5.13 29.17
C SER A 28 -8.83 5.59 27.83
N PRO A 29 -9.99 6.26 27.84
CA PRO A 29 -10.62 6.91 26.68
C PRO A 29 -9.82 8.12 26.15
N ILE A 30 -8.62 8.39 26.71
CA ILE A 30 -7.71 9.45 26.25
C ILE A 30 -7.16 9.16 24.84
N ARG A 31 -7.15 7.90 24.37
CA ARG A 31 -6.76 7.57 22.98
C ARG A 31 -7.80 7.98 21.91
N GLN A 32 -9.04 8.25 22.28
CA GLN A 32 -10.10 8.61 21.32
C GLN A 32 -10.28 10.12 21.12
N ALA A 33 -9.71 10.97 21.99
CA ALA A 33 -9.97 12.41 21.96
C ALA A 33 -8.85 13.26 21.29
N ALA A 34 -7.76 12.67 20.83
CA ALA A 34 -6.64 13.41 20.21
C ALA A 34 -6.86 13.79 18.73
N PHE A 35 -7.99 13.39 18.14
CA PHE A 35 -8.27 13.57 16.70
C PHE A 35 -9.23 14.71 16.37
N ALA A 36 -9.74 15.40 17.37
CA ALA A 36 -10.45 16.64 17.12
C ALA A 36 -9.41 17.76 16.89
N GLN A 37 -9.05 17.96 15.62
CA GLN A 37 -8.11 18.97 15.10
C GLN A 37 -6.66 18.50 15.01
N VAL A 38 -6.35 17.63 14.06
CA VAL A 38 -4.98 17.59 13.53
C VAL A 38 -4.83 18.81 12.62
N ASP A 39 -4.25 19.88 13.16
CA ASP A 39 -3.78 20.99 12.34
C ASP A 39 -2.60 20.47 11.50
N MET A 40 -2.85 20.32 10.21
CA MET A 40 -1.87 19.78 9.26
C MET A 40 -0.65 20.71 9.16
N GLU A 41 -0.85 22.02 9.35
CA GLU A 41 0.19 23.04 9.37
C GLU A 41 1.06 22.89 10.63
N GLU A 42 0.45 22.71 11.81
CA GLU A 42 1.19 22.47 13.07
C GLU A 42 2.04 21.18 13.01
N ARG A 43 1.51 20.12 12.36
CA ARG A 43 2.28 18.88 12.15
C ARG A 43 3.43 19.08 11.18
N PHE A 44 3.21 19.86 10.12
CA PHE A 44 4.26 20.19 9.16
C PHE A 44 5.38 21.01 9.81
N ASP A 45 5.04 22.04 10.60
CA ASP A 45 6.02 22.82 11.37
C ASP A 45 6.81 21.96 12.36
N THR A 46 6.12 21.04 13.04
CA THR A 46 6.76 20.08 13.95
C THR A 46 7.70 19.13 13.21
N PHE A 47 7.36 18.74 11.99
CA PHE A 47 8.20 17.89 11.15
C PHE A 47 9.51 18.59 10.76
N LEU A 48 9.42 19.83 10.28
CA LEU A 48 10.59 20.63 9.92
C LEU A 48 11.53 20.78 11.12
N GLN A 49 10.99 21.14 12.28
CA GLN A 49 11.77 21.37 13.50
C GLN A 49 12.46 20.11 14.05
N LYS A 50 11.89 18.92 13.84
CA LYS A 50 12.36 17.67 14.47
C LYS A 50 13.29 16.83 13.59
N ASN A 51 13.31 17.05 12.28
CA ASN A 51 14.06 16.24 11.33
C ASN A 51 15.09 17.07 10.56
N ASP A 52 15.52 18.20 11.12
CA ASP A 52 16.53 19.09 10.56
C ASP A 52 16.25 19.59 9.13
N PHE A 53 14.97 19.63 8.72
CA PHE A 53 14.56 20.30 7.48
C PHE A 53 14.35 21.78 7.73
N THR A 54 14.75 22.58 6.75
CA THR A 54 14.49 24.02 6.68
C THR A 54 13.46 24.33 5.61
N GLU A 55 12.86 25.53 5.64
CA GLU A 55 11.99 25.99 4.56
C GLU A 55 12.70 26.00 3.18
N GLU A 56 14.04 26.15 3.16
CA GLU A 56 14.84 26.15 1.92
C GLU A 56 14.93 24.75 1.29
N ASP A 57 14.71 23.69 2.06
CA ASP A 57 14.68 22.30 1.56
C ASP A 57 13.35 21.97 0.88
N ILE A 58 12.34 22.83 1.02
CA ILE A 58 11.00 22.66 0.44
C ILE A 58 10.92 23.44 -0.87
N SER A 59 11.00 22.73 -1.99
CA SER A 59 10.97 23.36 -3.32
C SER A 59 9.57 23.73 -3.78
N GLU A 60 8.54 23.06 -3.26
CA GLU A 60 7.13 23.36 -3.52
C GLU A 60 6.29 23.01 -2.29
N TYR A 61 5.33 23.85 -1.92
CA TYR A 61 4.35 23.59 -0.86
C TYR A 61 2.97 24.09 -1.26
N HIS A 62 1.97 23.21 -1.13
CA HIS A 62 0.55 23.53 -1.28
C HIS A 62 -0.22 22.96 -0.09
N GLY A 63 -0.62 23.82 0.82
CA GLY A 63 -1.52 23.50 1.93
C GLY A 63 -2.94 23.99 1.63
N GLU A 64 -3.91 23.09 1.68
CA GLU A 64 -5.33 23.41 1.67
C GLU A 64 -6.02 22.69 2.84
N ASP A 65 -7.24 23.11 3.13
CA ASP A 65 -8.11 22.54 4.16
C ASP A 65 -8.22 20.99 4.07
N GLY A 66 -7.40 20.28 4.84
CA GLY A 66 -7.35 18.82 4.89
C GLY A 66 -6.41 18.13 3.89
N SER A 67 -5.54 18.87 3.19
CA SER A 67 -4.52 18.33 2.30
C SER A 67 -3.21 19.14 2.37
N ILE A 68 -2.08 18.44 2.42
CA ILE A 68 -0.74 19.03 2.21
C ILE A 68 -0.07 18.30 1.05
N GLN A 69 0.55 19.06 0.16
CA GLN A 69 1.49 18.56 -0.84
C GLN A 69 2.79 19.33 -0.72
N MET A 70 3.91 18.62 -0.74
CA MET A 70 5.23 19.23 -0.68
C MET A 70 6.26 18.46 -1.50
N ASN A 71 7.22 19.19 -2.06
CA ASN A 71 8.42 18.61 -2.65
C ASN A 71 9.60 18.96 -1.76
N ILE A 72 10.38 17.96 -1.37
CA ILE A 72 11.65 18.11 -0.67
C ILE A 72 12.76 17.96 -1.72
N THR A 73 13.58 19.00 -1.88
CA THR A 73 14.73 19.02 -2.80
C THR A 73 14.42 18.66 -4.26
N ASP A 74 13.19 18.92 -4.74
CA ASP A 74 12.65 18.52 -6.06
C ASP A 74 12.56 17.00 -6.34
N ASP A 75 13.34 16.17 -5.65
CA ASP A 75 13.43 14.73 -5.89
C ASP A 75 12.44 13.91 -5.06
N LEU A 76 12.03 14.41 -3.89
CA LEU A 76 11.09 13.73 -2.99
C LEU A 76 9.75 14.44 -2.96
N HIS A 77 8.69 13.73 -3.31
CA HIS A 77 7.33 14.26 -3.33
C HIS A 77 6.53 13.65 -2.18
N LEU A 78 5.81 14.47 -1.40
CA LEU A 78 4.85 14.03 -0.39
C LEU A 78 3.48 14.63 -0.65
N LYS A 79 2.44 13.83 -0.42
CA LYS A 79 1.05 14.22 -0.34
C LYS A 79 0.40 13.59 0.89
N GLN A 80 -0.18 14.40 1.76
CA GLN A 80 -0.99 13.93 2.88
C GLN A 80 -2.41 14.49 2.76
N THR A 81 -3.41 13.65 2.93
CA THR A 81 -4.83 14.03 2.81
C THR A 81 -5.66 13.43 3.92
N THR A 82 -6.66 14.16 4.36
CA THR A 82 -7.75 13.70 5.22
C THR A 82 -9.03 13.70 4.40
N GLU A 83 -9.70 12.55 4.24
CA GLU A 83 -11.00 12.51 3.55
C GLU A 83 -12.06 13.10 4.49
N ARG A 84 -12.38 14.39 4.33
CA ARG A 84 -13.38 15.09 5.15
C ARG A 84 -14.73 14.37 5.13
N MET A 85 -15.03 13.60 6.17
CA MET A 85 -16.41 13.24 6.49
C MET A 85 -17.03 14.42 7.25
N LEU A 86 -17.92 15.16 6.58
CA LEU A 86 -18.56 16.39 7.08
C LEU A 86 -19.20 16.28 8.47
N LEU A 87 -19.53 15.06 8.92
CA LEU A 87 -20.25 14.77 10.16
C LEU A 87 -19.54 13.77 11.08
N ASP A 88 -18.39 13.20 10.69
CA ASP A 88 -17.68 12.18 11.46
C ASP A 88 -16.17 12.43 11.46
N ARG A 89 -15.78 13.45 12.23
CA ARG A 89 -14.39 13.88 12.37
C ARG A 89 -13.56 12.89 13.17
N GLU A 90 -14.19 12.13 14.06
CA GLU A 90 -13.50 11.12 14.89
C GLU A 90 -13.07 9.91 14.07
N ASN A 91 -13.71 9.63 12.93
CA ASN A 91 -13.37 8.51 12.03
C ASN A 91 -12.74 8.94 10.70
N THR A 92 -12.30 10.19 10.57
CA THR A 92 -11.66 10.65 9.33
C THR A 92 -10.33 9.92 9.10
N PRO A 93 -10.14 9.24 7.95
CA PRO A 93 -8.90 8.53 7.66
C PRO A 93 -7.80 9.50 7.22
N LEU A 94 -6.60 9.30 7.74
CA LEU A 94 -5.38 9.98 7.32
C LEU A 94 -4.67 9.12 6.26
N ARG A 95 -4.38 9.71 5.11
CA ARG A 95 -3.62 9.06 4.05
C ARG A 95 -2.38 9.89 3.73
N THR A 96 -1.22 9.26 3.75
CA THR A 96 0.04 9.85 3.30
C THR A 96 0.58 9.03 2.15
N GLN A 97 1.07 9.70 1.12
CA GLN A 97 1.84 9.08 0.04
C GLN A 97 3.10 9.91 -0.17
N PHE A 98 4.25 9.27 -0.30
CA PHE A 98 5.47 9.94 -0.70
C PHE A 98 6.32 9.06 -1.60
N SER A 99 7.09 9.68 -2.49
CA SER A 99 7.88 8.98 -3.50
C SER A 99 9.14 9.76 -3.87
N GLY A 100 10.16 9.05 -4.36
CA GLY A 100 11.41 9.64 -4.82
C GLY A 100 12.43 8.59 -5.29
N PRO A 101 13.71 8.95 -5.46
CA PRO A 101 14.73 8.04 -5.98
C PRO A 101 15.03 6.89 -5.03
N ALA A 102 15.19 5.68 -5.58
CA ALA A 102 15.55 4.49 -4.81
C ALA A 102 17.06 4.40 -4.52
N ASP A 103 17.60 5.42 -3.83
CA ASP A 103 19.00 5.50 -3.44
C ASP A 103 19.14 5.56 -1.92
N LEU A 104 20.11 4.83 -1.37
CA LEU A 104 20.40 4.82 0.07
C LEU A 104 20.74 6.20 0.65
N GLN A 105 21.16 7.15 -0.20
CA GLN A 105 21.41 8.54 0.23
C GLN A 105 20.14 9.23 0.75
N TRP A 106 18.95 8.78 0.32
CA TRP A 106 17.65 9.35 0.72
C TRP A 106 17.00 8.60 1.90
N LEU A 107 17.73 7.65 2.51
CA LEU A 107 17.19 6.77 3.56
C LEU A 107 16.68 7.56 4.76
N GLU A 108 17.43 8.58 5.18
CA GLU A 108 17.08 9.40 6.35
C GLU A 108 15.78 10.20 6.09
N GLU A 109 15.63 10.77 4.91
CA GLU A 109 14.45 11.51 4.49
C GLU A 109 13.22 10.59 4.40
N TYR A 110 13.35 9.39 3.83
CA TYR A 110 12.27 8.41 3.83
C TYR A 110 11.84 8.00 5.24
N VAL A 111 12.79 7.78 6.15
CA VAL A 111 12.50 7.46 7.55
C VAL A 111 11.80 8.63 8.24
N ALA A 112 12.24 9.86 8.00
CA ALA A 112 11.59 11.06 8.53
C ALA A 112 10.16 11.21 8.01
N LEU A 113 9.92 10.97 6.72
CA LEU A 113 8.58 11.02 6.11
C LEU A 113 7.67 9.89 6.61
N LEU A 114 8.21 8.69 6.82
CA LEU A 114 7.50 7.60 7.49
C LEU A 114 7.09 8.00 8.91
N LYS A 115 8.01 8.52 9.71
CA LYS A 115 7.70 8.98 11.07
C LYS A 115 6.65 10.09 11.07
N TYR A 116 6.75 11.05 10.15
CA TYR A 116 5.76 12.11 9.95
C TYR A 116 4.37 11.57 9.59
N SER A 117 4.32 10.53 8.74
CA SER A 117 3.08 9.91 8.33
C SER A 117 2.35 9.19 9.46
N MET A 118 3.03 8.91 10.58
CA MET A 118 2.48 8.23 11.76
C MET A 118 2.07 9.23 12.84
N GLU A 119 1.13 8.82 13.69
CA GLU A 119 0.65 9.65 14.82
C GLU A 119 1.56 9.53 16.04
N SER A 120 1.92 8.29 16.38
CA SER A 120 2.83 7.96 17.47
C SER A 120 3.92 7.03 16.94
N PRO A 121 4.87 7.52 16.12
CA PRO A 121 5.88 6.66 15.47
C PRO A 121 6.64 5.78 16.46
N GLU A 122 6.95 6.30 17.65
CA GLU A 122 7.64 5.57 18.72
C GLU A 122 6.81 4.44 19.36
N GLU A 123 5.48 4.50 19.24
CA GLU A 123 4.57 3.46 19.77
C GLU A 123 4.29 2.35 18.75
N THR A 124 4.74 2.51 17.50
CA THR A 124 4.46 1.55 16.42
C THR A 124 5.29 0.27 16.55
N GLY A 125 6.49 0.37 17.13
CA GLY A 125 7.49 -0.69 17.15
C GLY A 125 8.19 -0.93 15.80
N PHE A 126 7.92 -0.13 14.76
CA PHE A 126 8.58 -0.27 13.47
C PHE A 126 10.03 0.20 13.49
N ALA A 127 10.93 -0.65 12.99
CA ALA A 127 12.25 -0.22 12.54
C ALA A 127 12.13 0.37 11.13
N PHE A 128 11.61 1.61 11.01
CA PHE A 128 11.37 2.24 9.71
C PHE A 128 12.62 2.29 8.82
N GLU A 129 13.79 2.44 9.43
CA GLU A 129 15.07 2.42 8.72
C GLU A 129 15.32 1.06 8.04
N ASP A 130 15.09 -0.05 8.74
CA ASP A 130 15.26 -1.40 8.19
C ASP A 130 14.25 -1.64 7.06
N ILE A 131 12.99 -1.22 7.24
CA ILE A 131 11.93 -1.35 6.22
C ILE A 131 12.33 -0.68 4.90
N VAL A 132 12.80 0.58 4.98
CA VAL A 132 13.17 1.34 3.78
C VAL A 132 14.46 0.81 3.17
N ARG A 133 15.46 0.51 4.01
CA ARG A 133 16.75 -0.03 3.55
C ARG A 133 16.56 -1.36 2.83
N ASP A 134 15.81 -2.28 3.41
CA ASP A 134 15.52 -3.59 2.81
C ASP A 134 14.87 -3.42 1.43
N ILE A 135 13.89 -2.53 1.29
CA ILE A 135 13.23 -2.29 0.01
C ILE A 135 14.16 -1.66 -1.04
N ILE A 136 15.04 -0.73 -0.64
CA ILE A 136 16.02 -0.10 -1.55
C ILE A 136 17.04 -1.13 -2.04
N GLU A 137 17.54 -1.99 -1.15
CA GLU A 137 18.59 -2.97 -1.46
C GLU A 137 18.08 -4.15 -2.29
N GLN A 138 16.78 -4.39 -2.32
CA GLN A 138 16.17 -5.46 -3.10
C GLN A 138 16.07 -5.13 -4.59
N GLU A 139 16.18 -6.17 -5.42
CA GLU A 139 15.99 -6.03 -6.87
C GLU A 139 14.54 -5.62 -7.21
N ASN A 140 14.39 -4.54 -7.98
CA ASN A 140 13.10 -4.08 -8.48
C ASN A 140 12.56 -4.93 -9.65
N PRO A 141 11.23 -5.04 -9.83
CA PRO A 141 10.18 -4.43 -9.03
C PRO A 141 9.86 -5.22 -7.76
N VAL A 142 9.57 -4.51 -6.68
CA VAL A 142 9.21 -5.12 -5.41
C VAL A 142 8.15 -4.32 -4.64
N SER A 143 7.33 -4.99 -3.84
CA SER A 143 6.30 -4.36 -3.03
C SER A 143 6.08 -5.13 -1.74
N GLU A 144 6.01 -4.41 -0.63
CA GLU A 144 5.78 -4.97 0.70
C GLU A 144 4.67 -4.22 1.42
N TYR A 145 3.97 -4.97 2.27
CA TYR A 145 2.89 -4.47 3.09
C TYR A 145 3.21 -4.75 4.55
N TYR A 146 3.03 -3.72 5.38
CA TYR A 146 3.22 -3.74 6.83
C TYR A 146 1.95 -3.25 7.52
N PHE A 147 1.65 -3.83 8.68
CA PHE A 147 0.42 -3.57 9.43
C PHE A 147 0.71 -3.38 10.92
N VAL A 148 0.14 -2.33 11.53
CA VAL A 148 0.10 -2.13 12.99
C VAL A 148 -1.26 -1.55 13.35
N GLY A 149 -2.08 -2.34 14.06
CA GLY A 149 -3.47 -1.96 14.34
C GLY A 149 -4.23 -1.71 13.05
N ASP A 150 -4.92 -0.58 12.97
CA ASP A 150 -5.70 -0.11 11.82
C ASP A 150 -4.86 0.67 10.78
N ILE A 151 -3.53 0.61 10.86
CA ILE A 151 -2.60 1.29 9.95
C ILE A 151 -1.99 0.30 8.98
N ARG A 152 -2.03 0.64 7.68
CA ARG A 152 -1.28 -0.04 6.61
C ARG A 152 -0.18 0.85 6.07
N ILE A 153 1.01 0.29 5.93
CA ILE A 153 2.11 0.87 5.16
C ILE A 153 2.36 -0.03 3.95
N LEU A 154 2.27 0.52 2.76
CA LEU A 154 2.70 -0.09 1.51
C LEU A 154 4.01 0.59 1.10
N VAL A 155 5.06 -0.20 0.85
CA VAL A 155 6.34 0.29 0.33
C VAL A 155 6.58 -0.42 -1.00
N GLN A 156 6.76 0.34 -2.08
CA GLN A 156 6.98 -0.18 -3.42
C GLN A 156 8.28 0.36 -3.99
N HIS A 157 9.01 -0.48 -4.72
CA HIS A 157 10.19 -0.12 -5.49
C HIS A 157 9.96 -0.56 -6.93
N TYR A 158 9.94 0.38 -7.88
CA TYR A 158 9.72 0.06 -9.28
C TYR A 158 10.54 0.94 -10.21
N GLN A 159 10.76 0.44 -11.43
CA GLN A 159 11.54 1.15 -12.42
C GLN A 159 10.86 2.45 -12.87
N ASN A 160 11.67 3.48 -13.06
CA ASN A 160 11.26 4.77 -13.57
C ASN A 160 12.29 5.24 -14.60
N SER A 161 11.86 5.81 -15.73
CA SER A 161 12.77 6.28 -16.77
C SER A 161 13.66 7.45 -16.33
N ASN A 162 13.28 8.15 -15.26
CA ASN A 162 13.95 9.35 -14.79
C ASN A 162 15.00 9.08 -13.71
N HIS A 163 15.01 7.88 -13.12
CA HIS A 163 15.93 7.51 -12.04
C HIS A 163 16.56 6.15 -12.35
N GLU A 164 17.90 6.09 -12.40
CA GLU A 164 18.66 4.89 -12.79
C GLU A 164 18.35 3.68 -11.89
N ASN A 165 18.20 3.92 -10.59
CA ASN A 165 17.88 2.89 -9.60
C ASN A 165 16.37 2.68 -9.42
N GLY A 166 15.52 3.38 -10.17
CA GLY A 166 14.07 3.35 -9.99
C GLY A 166 13.59 4.32 -8.91
N ILE A 167 12.36 4.14 -8.46
CA ILE A 167 11.74 4.96 -7.42
C ILE A 167 11.16 4.11 -6.30
N ILE A 168 11.21 4.65 -5.08
CA ILE A 168 10.42 4.18 -3.96
C ILE A 168 9.13 4.99 -3.89
N ASP A 169 8.00 4.32 -3.76
CA ASP A 169 6.70 4.91 -3.42
C ASP A 169 6.20 4.27 -2.12
N VAL A 170 5.83 5.11 -1.17
CA VAL A 170 5.33 4.70 0.13
C VAL A 170 3.95 5.27 0.34
N ALA A 171 3.00 4.41 0.68
CA ALA A 171 1.64 4.80 1.00
C ALA A 171 1.25 4.33 2.41
N VAL A 172 0.98 5.29 3.29
CA VAL A 172 0.51 5.06 4.66
C VAL A 172 -0.95 5.42 4.75
N GLN A 173 -1.76 4.49 5.24
CA GLN A 173 -3.19 4.67 5.41
C GLN A 173 -3.57 4.29 6.85
N HIS A 174 -4.11 5.26 7.58
CA HIS A 174 -4.69 5.08 8.90
C HIS A 174 -6.17 4.74 8.78
N ARG A 175 -6.70 4.04 9.79
CA ARG A 175 -8.13 3.73 9.91
C ARG A 175 -8.65 3.08 8.64
N LEU A 176 -8.07 1.94 8.30
CA LEU A 176 -8.54 1.12 7.20
C LEU A 176 -10.04 0.85 7.41
N LEU A 177 -10.88 1.32 6.50
CA LEU A 177 -12.29 0.96 6.52
C LEU A 177 -12.38 -0.53 6.12
N ASP A 178 -13.06 -1.32 6.95
CA ASP A 178 -13.21 -2.78 6.84
C ASP A 178 -13.65 -3.26 5.45
N ASP A 179 -14.32 -2.39 4.68
CA ASP A 179 -14.99 -2.66 3.43
C ASP A 179 -14.16 -2.40 2.16
N ARG A 180 -12.93 -1.86 2.29
CA ARG A 180 -12.04 -1.61 1.12
C ARG A 180 -11.06 -2.74 0.82
N PHE A 181 -11.11 -3.84 1.57
CA PHE A 181 -10.20 -4.97 1.41
C PHE A 181 -10.99 -6.27 1.26
N TYR A 182 -10.90 -6.87 0.07
CA TYR A 182 -11.48 -8.17 -0.20
C TYR A 182 -10.57 -9.28 0.35
N PHE A 183 -10.45 -9.35 1.68
CA PHE A 183 -9.61 -10.31 2.39
C PHE A 183 -10.42 -11.09 3.44
N GLY A 184 -11.69 -11.39 3.13
CA GLY A 184 -12.64 -11.83 4.16
C GLY A 184 -12.91 -10.78 5.25
N GLY A 185 -12.32 -9.58 5.13
CA GLY A 185 -12.32 -8.48 6.09
C GLY A 185 -10.89 -8.05 6.46
N VAL A 186 -10.71 -6.81 6.92
CA VAL A 186 -9.43 -6.31 7.46
C VAL A 186 -8.96 -7.16 8.64
N THR A 187 -9.89 -7.84 9.33
CA THR A 187 -9.64 -8.71 10.49
C THR A 187 -8.74 -9.91 10.20
N GLU A 188 -8.78 -10.57 9.02
CA GLU A 188 -7.88 -11.72 8.74
C GLU A 188 -6.44 -11.25 8.42
N LEU A 189 -6.31 -10.07 7.80
CA LEU A 189 -5.03 -9.39 7.59
C LEU A 189 -4.47 -8.84 8.92
N GLU A 190 -5.33 -8.31 9.78
CA GLU A 190 -5.01 -7.87 11.13
C GLU A 190 -4.63 -9.04 12.03
N GLU A 191 -5.33 -10.18 12.00
CA GLU A 191 -4.98 -11.36 12.82
C GLU A 191 -3.63 -11.94 12.41
N ALA A 192 -3.34 -12.02 11.11
CA ALA A 192 -2.01 -12.42 10.61
C ALA A 192 -0.92 -11.37 10.91
N GLY A 193 -1.25 -10.08 10.84
CA GLY A 193 -0.35 -8.96 11.12
C GLY A 193 -0.13 -8.69 12.62
N MET A 194 -1.08 -9.04 13.49
CA MET A 194 -0.99 -8.91 14.94
C MET A 194 -0.16 -10.03 15.57
N GLU A 195 -0.23 -11.26 15.05
CA GLU A 195 0.66 -12.36 15.51
C GLU A 195 2.09 -12.23 14.96
N LYS A 196 2.27 -11.62 13.77
CA LYS A 196 3.57 -11.49 13.09
C LYS A 196 3.99 -10.03 12.91
N ARG A 197 3.92 -9.25 13.99
CA ARG A 197 4.41 -7.87 13.99
C ARG A 197 5.83 -7.81 13.40
N LEU A 198 6.05 -6.83 12.52
CA LEU A 198 7.37 -6.44 12.00
C LEU A 198 8.04 -7.40 11.00
N GLN A 199 7.29 -8.25 10.30
CA GLN A 199 7.82 -9.00 9.16
C GLN A 199 7.03 -8.65 7.90
N PRO A 200 7.69 -8.42 6.75
CA PRO A 200 7.00 -8.16 5.50
C PRO A 200 6.03 -9.31 5.23
N HIS A 201 4.86 -8.99 4.66
CA HIS A 201 3.93 -10.04 4.24
C HIS A 201 4.68 -11.08 3.40
N PRO A 202 4.58 -12.39 3.71
CA PRO A 202 5.44 -13.40 3.12
C PRO A 202 5.40 -13.33 1.59
N ARG A 203 6.59 -13.21 1.00
CA ARG A 203 6.77 -13.27 -0.44
C ARG A 203 6.61 -14.69 -0.87
N PHE A 204 5.46 -14.99 -1.45
CA PHE A 204 5.17 -16.35 -1.83
C PHE A 204 6.12 -16.88 -2.92
N LEU A 205 6.72 -16.02 -3.73
CA LEU A 205 7.83 -16.40 -4.63
C LEU A 205 9.04 -16.98 -3.88
N GLU A 206 9.47 -16.32 -2.80
CA GLU A 206 10.58 -16.78 -1.97
C GLU A 206 10.22 -18.08 -1.24
N ILE A 207 8.96 -18.23 -0.80
CA ILE A 207 8.43 -19.48 -0.23
C ILE A 207 8.46 -20.63 -1.25
N THR A 208 8.37 -20.33 -2.55
CA THR A 208 8.46 -21.35 -3.61
C THR A 208 9.89 -21.70 -4.05
N GLY A 209 10.91 -21.20 -3.34
CA GLY A 209 12.33 -21.39 -3.65
C GLY A 209 12.80 -20.60 -4.86
N ASN A 210 12.01 -19.60 -5.29
CA ASN A 210 12.31 -18.75 -6.43
C ASN A 210 12.89 -17.43 -5.89
N ASN A 211 14.21 -17.41 -5.67
CA ASN A 211 14.92 -16.24 -5.14
C ASN A 211 15.20 -15.17 -6.21
N GLY A 212 14.79 -15.41 -7.46
CA GLY A 212 14.95 -14.47 -8.56
C GLY A 212 13.73 -13.55 -8.69
N THR A 213 13.96 -12.33 -9.17
CA THR A 213 12.89 -11.41 -9.56
C THR A 213 12.04 -12.01 -10.68
N VAL A 214 10.73 -11.79 -10.60
CA VAL A 214 9.83 -12.12 -11.70
C VAL A 214 10.16 -11.21 -12.87
N SER A 215 10.52 -11.81 -14.02
CA SER A 215 10.78 -11.05 -15.24
C SER A 215 9.68 -10.00 -15.45
N GLU A 216 10.06 -8.76 -15.73
CA GLU A 216 9.15 -7.62 -15.99
C GLU A 216 7.99 -7.96 -16.95
N LYS A 217 8.24 -8.79 -17.97
CA LYS A 217 7.21 -9.25 -18.92
C LYS A 217 6.08 -10.05 -18.25
N VAL A 218 6.39 -10.83 -17.24
CA VAL A 218 5.45 -11.63 -16.46
C VAL A 218 4.70 -10.73 -15.48
N ASP A 219 5.42 -9.87 -14.76
CA ASP A 219 4.81 -8.87 -13.85
C ASP A 219 3.79 -7.97 -14.57
N GLN A 220 4.20 -7.36 -15.70
CA GLN A 220 3.32 -6.50 -16.49
C GLN A 220 2.10 -7.24 -17.04
N LEU A 221 2.24 -8.52 -17.39
CA LEU A 221 1.12 -9.34 -17.84
C LEU A 221 0.14 -9.56 -16.70
N ILE A 222 0.62 -9.94 -15.52
CA ILE A 222 -0.20 -10.18 -14.34
C ILE A 222 -0.94 -8.89 -13.95
N ARG A 223 -0.23 -7.77 -13.82
CA ARG A 223 -0.81 -6.46 -13.49
C ARG A 223 -1.92 -6.06 -14.46
N ARG A 224 -1.62 -6.08 -15.76
CA ARG A 224 -2.59 -5.66 -16.80
C ARG A 224 -3.75 -6.65 -16.89
N GLY A 225 -3.49 -7.94 -16.77
CA GLY A 225 -4.51 -8.98 -16.74
C GLY A 225 -5.47 -8.79 -15.56
N ASN A 226 -4.93 -8.56 -14.36
CA ASN A 226 -5.71 -8.31 -13.16
C ASN A 226 -6.60 -7.08 -13.33
N ILE A 227 -6.05 -5.94 -13.74
CA ILE A 227 -6.84 -4.71 -13.96
C ILE A 227 -7.95 -4.95 -15.00
N ARG A 228 -7.63 -5.61 -16.12
CA ARG A 228 -8.58 -5.74 -17.23
C ARG A 228 -9.68 -6.73 -16.93
N MET A 229 -9.33 -7.94 -16.50
CA MET A 229 -10.33 -9.01 -16.31
C MET A 229 -11.29 -8.69 -15.17
N ASN A 230 -10.78 -8.12 -14.08
CA ASN A 230 -11.64 -7.63 -12.99
C ASN A 230 -12.50 -6.45 -13.43
N GLY A 231 -11.93 -5.49 -14.16
CA GLY A 231 -12.70 -4.35 -14.66
C GLY A 231 -13.81 -4.75 -15.64
N TYR A 232 -13.64 -5.81 -16.43
CA TYR A 232 -14.75 -6.34 -17.25
C TYR A 232 -15.90 -6.89 -16.40
N ILE A 233 -15.60 -7.59 -15.31
CA ILE A 233 -16.61 -8.13 -14.39
C ILE A 233 -17.36 -6.99 -13.68
N GLU A 234 -16.65 -5.96 -13.24
CA GLU A 234 -17.21 -4.90 -12.41
C GLU A 234 -17.90 -3.78 -13.23
N TYR A 235 -17.35 -3.47 -14.39
CA TYR A 235 -17.70 -2.27 -15.16
C TYR A 235 -18.09 -2.54 -16.61
N GLY A 236 -17.91 -3.75 -17.14
CA GLY A 236 -18.01 -4.03 -18.58
C GLY A 236 -19.39 -3.79 -19.20
N ASP A 237 -20.45 -3.67 -18.38
CA ASP A 237 -21.80 -3.37 -18.85
C ASP A 237 -22.17 -1.87 -18.67
N ARG A 238 -21.25 -1.03 -18.17
CA ARG A 238 -21.53 0.39 -17.89
C ARG A 238 -21.20 1.27 -19.11
N GLU A 239 -22.20 1.99 -19.60
CA GLU A 239 -22.09 2.84 -20.81
C GLU A 239 -21.05 3.97 -20.67
N ASP A 240 -20.85 4.48 -19.46
CA ASP A 240 -19.91 5.57 -19.16
C ASP A 240 -18.44 5.13 -19.16
N LEU A 241 -18.17 3.82 -19.10
CA LEU A 241 -16.82 3.25 -19.08
C LEU A 241 -16.54 2.43 -20.34
N SER A 242 -16.76 3.05 -21.51
CA SER A 242 -16.58 2.46 -22.85
C SER A 242 -15.26 1.70 -23.09
N TYR A 243 -14.21 2.01 -22.31
CA TYR A 243 -12.98 1.24 -22.31
C TYR A 243 -13.21 -0.27 -22.07
N TYR A 244 -14.09 -0.62 -21.14
CA TYR A 244 -14.44 -2.01 -20.79
C TYR A 244 -15.48 -2.65 -21.73
N ASN A 245 -15.81 -1.98 -22.85
CA ASN A 245 -16.67 -2.55 -23.89
C ASN A 245 -15.86 -3.14 -25.06
N HIS A 246 -14.53 -3.18 -24.94
CA HIS A 246 -13.61 -3.58 -26.02
C HIS A 246 -12.72 -4.75 -25.61
N LEU A 247 -13.32 -5.90 -25.26
CA LEU A 247 -12.59 -7.12 -24.92
C LEU A 247 -11.68 -7.57 -26.07
N ASP A 248 -12.13 -7.45 -27.31
CA ASP A 248 -11.37 -7.77 -28.52
C ASP A 248 -10.01 -7.07 -28.57
N LYS A 249 -9.97 -5.76 -28.29
CA LYS A 249 -8.74 -4.95 -28.25
C LYS A 249 -7.84 -5.37 -27.10
N THR A 250 -8.40 -5.70 -25.94
CA THR A 250 -7.63 -6.21 -24.80
C THR A 250 -6.99 -7.55 -25.15
N LEU A 251 -7.72 -8.48 -25.74
CA LEU A 251 -7.19 -9.79 -26.17
C LEU A 251 -6.11 -9.64 -27.23
N GLN A 252 -6.29 -8.75 -28.21
CA GLN A 252 -5.26 -8.43 -29.21
C GLN A 252 -3.96 -7.92 -28.57
N SER A 253 -4.05 -7.18 -27.46
CA SER A 253 -2.89 -6.65 -26.75
C SER A 253 -2.25 -7.68 -25.80
N LEU A 254 -3.06 -8.47 -25.08
CA LEU A 254 -2.57 -9.37 -24.04
C LEU A 254 -2.04 -10.69 -24.60
N LEU A 255 -2.62 -11.26 -25.67
CA LEU A 255 -2.16 -12.52 -26.23
C LEU A 255 -0.66 -12.53 -26.59
N PRO A 256 -0.12 -11.53 -27.33
CA PRO A 256 1.32 -11.46 -27.60
C PRO A 256 2.17 -11.21 -26.34
N ARG A 257 1.60 -10.59 -25.29
CA ARG A 257 2.29 -10.45 -24.00
C ARG A 257 2.37 -11.78 -23.27
N THR A 258 1.29 -12.55 -23.25
CA THR A 258 1.26 -13.91 -22.67
C THR A 258 2.29 -14.81 -23.35
N GLU A 259 2.38 -14.78 -24.68
CA GLU A 259 3.41 -15.53 -25.43
C GLU A 259 4.84 -15.14 -25.05
N ARG A 260 5.08 -13.84 -24.82
CA ARG A 260 6.40 -13.35 -24.40
C ARG A 260 6.72 -13.74 -22.95
N ALA A 261 5.75 -13.66 -22.05
CA ALA A 261 5.88 -14.09 -20.66
C ALA A 261 6.18 -15.60 -20.56
N LEU A 262 5.50 -16.43 -21.35
CA LEU A 262 5.72 -17.88 -21.40
C LEU A 262 7.13 -18.31 -21.83
N LYS A 263 7.84 -17.46 -22.59
CA LYS A 263 9.22 -17.71 -23.03
C LYS A 263 10.25 -17.47 -21.92
N VAL A 264 9.94 -16.58 -20.98
CA VAL A 264 10.88 -16.14 -19.94
C VAL A 264 10.52 -16.69 -18.56
N VAL A 265 9.32 -17.22 -18.37
CA VAL A 265 8.92 -17.85 -17.11
C VAL A 265 9.67 -19.17 -16.90
N GLU A 266 10.39 -19.24 -15.78
CA GLU A 266 11.16 -20.41 -15.36
C GLU A 266 10.36 -21.32 -14.43
N ASP A 267 9.59 -20.74 -13.50
CA ASP A 267 8.78 -21.51 -12.55
C ASP A 267 7.71 -22.35 -13.27
N LYS A 268 7.69 -23.65 -12.96
CA LYS A 268 6.85 -24.63 -13.67
C LYS A 268 5.37 -24.48 -13.34
N THR A 269 4.98 -24.10 -12.13
CA THR A 269 3.57 -23.95 -11.76
C THR A 269 3.01 -22.65 -12.31
N LEU A 270 3.75 -21.55 -12.19
CA LEU A 270 3.43 -20.28 -12.84
C LEU A 270 3.30 -20.44 -14.36
N LYS A 271 4.19 -21.23 -14.98
CA LYS A 271 4.09 -21.54 -16.42
C LYS A 271 2.83 -22.30 -16.79
N LYS A 272 2.28 -23.14 -15.91
CA LYS A 272 0.99 -23.82 -16.16
C LYS A 272 -0.16 -22.82 -16.13
N ASP A 273 -0.19 -21.94 -15.14
CA ASP A 273 -1.21 -20.88 -15.03
C ASP A 273 -1.18 -19.95 -16.25
N LEU A 274 0.01 -19.53 -16.69
CA LEU A 274 0.16 -18.70 -17.90
C LEU A 274 -0.26 -19.41 -19.20
N LYS A 275 -0.14 -20.74 -19.27
CA LYS A 275 -0.65 -21.53 -20.41
C LYS A 275 -2.18 -21.62 -20.38
N GLU A 276 -2.78 -21.75 -19.21
CA GLU A 276 -4.23 -21.69 -19.04
C GLU A 276 -4.76 -20.34 -19.49
N VAL A 277 -4.15 -19.24 -19.03
CA VAL A 277 -4.44 -17.87 -19.48
C VAL A 277 -4.40 -17.75 -21.01
N GLN A 278 -3.33 -18.25 -21.64
CA GLN A 278 -3.20 -18.21 -23.09
C GLN A 278 -4.36 -18.94 -23.80
N LYS A 279 -4.70 -20.14 -23.32
CA LYS A 279 -5.77 -20.97 -23.89
C LYS A 279 -7.13 -20.27 -23.78
N LEU A 280 -7.46 -19.72 -22.61
CA LEU A 280 -8.71 -19.01 -22.36
C LEU A 280 -8.83 -17.76 -23.25
N MET A 281 -7.76 -16.94 -23.32
CA MET A 281 -7.74 -15.75 -24.17
C MET A 281 -7.88 -16.09 -25.67
N GLN A 282 -7.30 -17.19 -26.13
CA GLN A 282 -7.45 -17.64 -27.52
C GLN A 282 -8.88 -18.08 -27.82
N GLY A 283 -9.55 -18.77 -26.88
CA GLY A 283 -10.96 -19.13 -27.00
C GLY A 283 -11.87 -17.90 -27.11
N LEU A 284 -11.65 -16.91 -26.25
CA LEU A 284 -12.45 -15.68 -26.22
C LEU A 284 -12.31 -14.82 -27.49
N LYS A 285 -11.17 -14.89 -28.19
CA LYS A 285 -10.93 -14.05 -29.38
C LYS A 285 -11.97 -14.26 -30.49
N GLY A 286 -12.57 -15.45 -30.56
CA GLY A 286 -13.63 -15.76 -31.53
C GLY A 286 -15.02 -15.22 -31.15
N GLU A 287 -15.25 -14.98 -29.85
CA GLU A 287 -16.58 -14.71 -29.28
C GLU A 287 -16.70 -13.29 -28.70
N ALA A 288 -15.58 -12.60 -28.50
CA ALA A 288 -15.51 -11.31 -27.79
C ALA A 288 -16.40 -10.20 -28.35
N ALA A 289 -16.61 -10.17 -29.68
CA ALA A 289 -17.43 -9.14 -30.33
C ALA A 289 -18.95 -9.36 -30.17
N ALA A 290 -19.37 -10.56 -29.76
CA ALA A 290 -20.77 -10.95 -29.64
C ALA A 290 -21.22 -11.11 -28.17
N MET A 291 -20.36 -10.75 -27.21
CA MET A 291 -20.62 -10.94 -25.79
C MET A 291 -21.46 -9.80 -25.22
N GLU A 292 -22.60 -10.14 -24.63
CA GLU A 292 -23.55 -9.16 -24.06
C GLU A 292 -23.31 -8.89 -22.57
N ASN A 293 -22.73 -9.83 -21.83
CA ASN A 293 -22.44 -9.69 -20.40
C ASN A 293 -21.14 -10.42 -20.05
N TYR A 294 -20.14 -9.67 -19.58
CA TYR A 294 -18.83 -10.24 -19.25
C TYR A 294 -18.81 -10.95 -17.89
N ALA A 295 -19.59 -10.48 -16.92
CA ALA A 295 -19.65 -11.04 -15.56
C ALA A 295 -20.25 -12.45 -15.50
N GLN A 296 -21.01 -12.85 -16.52
CA GLN A 296 -21.58 -14.20 -16.63
C GLN A 296 -20.72 -15.17 -17.45
N ASN A 297 -19.65 -14.69 -18.10
CA ASN A 297 -18.82 -15.54 -18.94
C ASN A 297 -17.79 -16.32 -18.11
N GLU A 298 -17.90 -17.65 -18.09
CA GLU A 298 -17.03 -18.54 -17.31
C GLU A 298 -15.54 -18.37 -17.64
N SER A 299 -15.18 -18.10 -18.91
CA SER A 299 -13.77 -17.91 -19.28
C SER A 299 -13.22 -16.59 -18.77
N ILE A 300 -14.03 -15.53 -18.70
CA ILE A 300 -13.63 -14.24 -18.13
C ILE A 300 -13.53 -14.33 -16.62
N LEU A 301 -14.51 -14.97 -15.97
CA LEU A 301 -14.46 -15.25 -14.53
C LEU A 301 -13.18 -16.02 -14.18
N ARG A 302 -12.89 -17.11 -14.91
CA ARG A 302 -11.67 -17.90 -14.70
C ARG A 302 -10.40 -17.09 -14.94
N LEU A 303 -10.36 -16.25 -15.98
CA LEU A 303 -9.22 -15.36 -16.20
C LEU A 303 -9.02 -14.37 -15.04
N ALA A 304 -10.10 -13.81 -14.51
CA ALA A 304 -10.03 -12.90 -13.37
C ALA A 304 -9.54 -13.61 -12.10
N GLU A 305 -10.02 -14.82 -11.81
CA GLU A 305 -9.52 -15.65 -10.70
C GLU A 305 -8.02 -15.91 -10.83
N ILE A 306 -7.56 -16.36 -12.01
CA ILE A 306 -6.14 -16.63 -12.25
C ILE A 306 -5.32 -15.36 -12.03
N PHE A 307 -5.74 -14.23 -12.60
CA PHE A 307 -4.99 -13.00 -12.43
C PHE A 307 -5.03 -12.46 -11.00
N ARG A 308 -6.11 -12.63 -10.23
CA ARG A 308 -6.15 -12.27 -8.80
C ARG A 308 -5.13 -13.09 -8.02
N ASP A 309 -5.13 -14.41 -8.21
CA ASP A 309 -4.18 -15.32 -7.57
C ASP A 309 -2.74 -14.97 -7.94
N LEU A 310 -2.45 -14.77 -9.23
CA LEU A 310 -1.10 -14.41 -9.65
C LEU A 310 -0.71 -13.02 -9.14
N ASN A 311 -1.62 -12.05 -9.10
CA ASN A 311 -1.35 -10.73 -8.54
C ASN A 311 -1.00 -10.83 -7.06
N TYR A 312 -1.72 -11.68 -6.33
CA TYR A 312 -1.50 -11.93 -4.92
C TYR A 312 -0.20 -12.70 -4.64
N TYR A 313 -0.04 -13.88 -5.25
CA TYR A 313 1.04 -14.81 -4.95
C TYR A 313 2.36 -14.50 -5.67
N VAL A 314 2.30 -13.87 -6.84
CA VAL A 314 3.50 -13.52 -7.61
C VAL A 314 3.93 -12.09 -7.34
N ARG A 315 2.98 -11.13 -7.31
CA ARG A 315 3.33 -9.70 -7.12
C ARG A 315 3.24 -9.24 -5.66
N GLY A 316 2.71 -10.07 -4.76
CA GLY A 316 2.47 -9.69 -3.37
C GLY A 316 1.37 -8.64 -3.20
N GLU A 317 0.58 -8.35 -4.24
CA GLU A 317 -0.47 -7.33 -4.18
C GLU A 317 -1.71 -7.86 -3.47
N ILE A 318 -1.93 -7.37 -2.26
CA ILE A 318 -3.00 -7.81 -1.34
C ILE A 318 -4.30 -6.99 -1.48
N THR A 319 -4.43 -6.22 -2.54
CA THR A 319 -5.57 -5.31 -2.78
C THR A 319 -6.81 -6.02 -3.32
N SER A 320 -6.71 -7.30 -3.68
CA SER A 320 -7.81 -8.11 -4.22
C SER A 320 -7.82 -9.49 -3.59
N GLU A 321 -9.01 -10.08 -3.43
CA GLU A 321 -9.14 -11.42 -2.88
C GLU A 321 -8.49 -12.44 -3.79
N ARG A 322 -7.60 -13.24 -3.22
CA ARG A 322 -7.12 -14.45 -3.85
C ARG A 322 -8.26 -15.47 -3.92
N SER A 323 -8.35 -16.15 -5.05
CA SER A 323 -9.28 -17.25 -5.27
C SER A 323 -8.72 -18.60 -4.76
N ASN A 324 -7.39 -18.72 -4.67
CA ASN A 324 -6.67 -19.94 -4.27
C ASN A 324 -6.94 -21.15 -5.18
N THR A 325 -7.08 -20.91 -6.48
CA THR A 325 -7.48 -21.92 -7.48
C THR A 325 -6.45 -22.15 -8.59
N THR A 326 -5.31 -21.45 -8.52
CA THR A 326 -4.20 -21.60 -9.48
C THR A 326 -3.17 -22.63 -9.03
N HIS A 327 -2.40 -23.15 -9.99
CA HIS A 327 -1.31 -24.08 -9.69
C HIS A 327 -0.21 -23.43 -8.86
N PHE A 328 0.07 -22.14 -9.05
CA PHE A 328 1.03 -21.41 -8.23
C PHE A 328 0.52 -21.20 -6.80
N ALA A 329 -0.76 -20.86 -6.61
CA ALA A 329 -1.37 -20.77 -5.28
C ALA A 329 -1.32 -22.10 -4.51
N GLU A 330 -1.61 -23.21 -5.20
CA GLU A 330 -1.50 -24.56 -4.62
C GLU A 330 -0.07 -24.86 -4.13
N LYS A 331 0.94 -24.60 -4.97
CA LYS A 331 2.36 -24.79 -4.62
C LYS A 331 2.74 -23.99 -3.37
N VAL A 332 2.29 -22.74 -3.29
CA VAL A 332 2.54 -21.89 -2.13
C VAL A 332 1.92 -22.46 -0.86
N LYS A 333 0.65 -22.90 -0.94
CA LYS A 333 -0.07 -23.51 0.19
C LYS A 333 0.62 -24.80 0.66
N GLU A 334 1.10 -25.63 -0.25
CA GLU A 334 1.86 -26.84 0.08
C GLU A 334 3.15 -26.51 0.84
N ASN A 335 3.93 -25.53 0.36
CA ASN A 335 5.19 -25.15 1.01
C ASN A 335 4.98 -24.53 2.39
N LEU A 336 3.92 -23.74 2.58
CA LEU A 336 3.54 -23.21 3.89
C LEU A 336 3.15 -24.32 4.88
N ASN A 337 2.38 -25.31 4.42
CA ASN A 337 1.93 -26.42 5.27
C ASN A 337 3.05 -27.39 5.65
N ASN A 338 4.09 -27.50 4.81
CA ASN A 338 5.23 -28.40 5.03
C ASN A 338 6.32 -27.81 5.95
N GLY A 339 6.13 -26.59 6.48
CA GLY A 339 7.07 -25.96 7.41
C GLY A 339 8.41 -25.57 6.79
N GLU A 340 8.49 -25.46 5.46
CA GLU A 340 9.69 -25.00 4.75
C GLU A 340 9.97 -23.50 4.96
N TRP A 341 9.04 -22.78 5.59
CA TRP A 341 9.18 -21.38 5.99
C TRP A 341 9.34 -21.26 7.51
N ASN A 342 10.54 -21.57 8.00
CA ASN A 342 11.03 -21.17 9.32
C ASN A 342 12.28 -20.32 9.09
N ARG A 343 12.09 -19.01 8.92
CA ARG A 343 13.17 -18.02 9.04
C ARG A 343 12.78 -17.01 10.10
#